data_AF-W4JNT2-F1
#
_entry.id   AF-W4JNT2-F1
#
_cell.length_a   1.000
_cell.length_b   1.000
_cell.length_c   1.000
_cell.angle_alpha   90.00
_cell.angle_beta   90.00
_cell.angle_gamma   90.00
#
_symmetry.space_group_name_H-M   'P 1'
#
loop_
_entity.id
_entity.type
_entity.pdbx_description
1 polymer ?
#
loop_
_entity_poly.entity_id
_entity_poly.type
_entity_poly.pdbx_seq_one_letter_code
_entity_poly.pdbx_strand_id
1 'polypeptide(L)'
;MHEHGSAARVEVDRKVFGRYHETLRLLVTSRHEGDIEVSIGSLCPQGHVRVGEDFANEDTGIYLDGMLGRHTKLAKRREEIKASLLKNAQGMFGLAALQIEDLIKCRKRKEMQEHLDRPPSTLFAMYDRILSRLDHGGREDARKVLLWLAFSVHKLNLRQLVEVIAVNFDTEDEPCFYPTSRYEDS
;
A
#
# COMPACT_ATOMS: atom_id res chain seq x y z
N MET A 1 -6.15 -13.74 -25.00
CA MET A 1 -5.10 -14.49 -24.27
C MET A 1 -5.09 -13.95 -22.86
N HIS A 2 -5.68 -14.69 -21.93
CA HIS A 2 -5.76 -14.33 -20.51
C HIS A 2 -4.65 -15.07 -19.77
N GLU A 3 -3.54 -14.39 -19.49
CA GLU A 3 -2.54 -14.90 -18.56
C GLU A 3 -3.10 -14.82 -17.14
N HIS A 4 -3.26 -16.01 -16.56
CA HIS A 4 -3.64 -16.18 -15.16
C HIS A 4 -2.43 -15.82 -14.31
N GLY A 5 -2.51 -14.67 -13.64
CA GLY A 5 -1.61 -14.34 -12.54
C GLY A 5 -1.62 -15.47 -11.51
N SER A 6 -0.44 -15.98 -11.19
CA SER A 6 -0.20 -17.06 -10.24
C SER A 6 -0.83 -16.73 -8.88
N ALA A 7 -2.05 -17.21 -8.66
CA ALA A 7 -2.63 -17.31 -7.33
C ALA A 7 -1.70 -18.19 -6.49
N ALA A 8 -1.16 -17.63 -5.41
CA ALA A 8 -0.41 -18.38 -4.43
C ALA A 8 -1.29 -19.52 -3.90
N ARG A 9 -1.07 -20.74 -4.43
CA ARG A 9 -1.69 -21.96 -3.91
C ARG A 9 -1.10 -22.25 -2.54
N VAL A 10 -1.75 -21.75 -1.50
CA VAL A 10 -1.55 -22.26 -0.15
C VAL A 10 -2.33 -23.56 -0.06
N GLU A 11 -1.67 -24.67 -0.38
CA GLU A 11 -2.24 -26.01 -0.23
C GLU A 11 -2.13 -26.42 1.24
N VAL A 12 -3.17 -26.14 2.03
CA VAL A 12 -3.19 -26.54 3.43
C VAL A 12 -3.67 -27.99 3.53
N ASP A 13 -2.75 -28.90 3.82
CA ASP A 13 -3.03 -30.34 3.86
C ASP A 13 -4.03 -30.69 4.98
N ARG A 14 -5.24 -31.11 4.56
CA ARG A 14 -6.32 -31.59 5.45
C ARG A 14 -5.87 -32.68 6.43
N LYS A 15 -4.83 -33.45 6.10
CA LYS A 15 -4.28 -34.50 7.00
C LYS A 15 -3.61 -33.92 8.24
N VAL A 16 -3.01 -32.73 8.16
CA VAL A 16 -2.37 -32.07 9.30
C VAL A 16 -3.42 -31.59 10.30
N PHE A 17 -4.55 -31.07 9.79
CA PHE A 17 -5.66 -30.62 10.63
C PHE A 17 -6.35 -31.75 11.40
N GLY A 18 -6.50 -32.92 10.78
CA GLY A 18 -7.15 -34.07 11.43
C GLY A 18 -6.41 -34.61 12.65
N ARG A 19 -5.10 -34.39 12.75
CA ARG A 19 -4.24 -34.99 13.80
C ARG A 19 -4.04 -34.12 15.04
N TYR A 20 -4.25 -32.80 14.94
CA TYR A 20 -3.93 -31.84 16.02
C TYR A 20 -5.09 -30.89 16.37
N HIS A 21 -6.32 -31.23 15.99
CA HIS A 21 -7.50 -30.35 16.10
C HIS A 21 -7.80 -29.86 17.54
N GLU A 22 -7.34 -30.56 18.58
CA GLU A 22 -7.57 -30.16 19.98
C GLU A 22 -6.55 -29.14 20.52
N THR A 23 -5.36 -29.04 19.91
CA THR A 23 -4.26 -28.19 20.40
C THR A 23 -3.86 -27.08 19.43
N LEU A 24 -4.24 -27.18 18.16
CA LEU A 24 -3.88 -26.23 17.12
C LEU A 24 -4.93 -25.13 17.00
N ARG A 25 -4.54 -23.87 17.23
CA ARG A 25 -5.36 -22.68 16.92
C ARG A 25 -4.72 -21.93 15.76
N LEU A 26 -5.50 -21.70 14.70
CA LEU A 26 -5.04 -21.00 13.50
C LEU A 26 -5.80 -19.69 13.35
N LEU A 27 -5.04 -18.61 13.11
CA LEU A 27 -5.58 -17.34 12.65
C LEU A 27 -5.22 -17.20 11.19
N VAL A 28 -6.23 -17.19 10.33
CA VAL A 28 -6.08 -16.97 8.90
C VAL A 28 -6.61 -15.58 8.59
N THR A 29 -5.81 -14.77 7.90
CA THR A 29 -6.21 -13.44 7.43
C THR A 29 -6.15 -13.41 5.92
N SER A 30 -7.12 -12.75 5.30
CA SER A 30 -7.18 -12.63 3.86
C SER A 30 -7.98 -11.39 3.44
N ARG A 31 -7.93 -11.05 2.15
CA ARG A 31 -8.89 -10.11 1.56
C ARG A 31 -10.21 -10.82 1.28
N HIS A 32 -11.28 -10.05 1.21
CA HIS A 32 -12.61 -10.54 0.85
C HIS A 32 -12.73 -10.67 -0.67
N GLU A 33 -12.13 -11.72 -1.21
CA GLU A 33 -12.19 -12.10 -2.63
C GLU A 33 -12.89 -13.46 -2.74
N GLY A 34 -13.76 -13.62 -3.74
CA GLY A 34 -14.65 -14.78 -3.80
C GLY A 34 -13.93 -16.12 -3.92
N ASP A 35 -12.82 -16.17 -4.66
CA ASP A 35 -11.96 -17.36 -4.78
C ASP A 35 -11.27 -17.73 -3.46
N ILE A 36 -10.82 -16.72 -2.71
CA ILE A 36 -10.23 -16.87 -1.39
C ILE A 36 -11.29 -17.34 -0.38
N GLU A 37 -12.48 -16.73 -0.39
CA GLU A 37 -13.60 -17.09 0.49
C GLU A 37 -14.02 -18.55 0.29
N VAL A 38 -14.13 -18.99 -0.97
CA VAL A 38 -14.43 -20.39 -1.30
C VAL A 38 -13.33 -21.34 -0.79
N SER A 39 -12.06 -20.96 -0.97
CA SER A 39 -10.92 -21.82 -0.60
C SER A 39 -10.77 -21.94 0.92
N ILE A 40 -10.85 -20.82 1.64
CA ILE A 40 -10.60 -20.72 3.09
C ILE A 40 -11.86 -21.04 3.91
N GLY A 41 -13.06 -20.74 3.39
CA GLY A 41 -14.32 -20.97 4.10
C GLY A 41 -14.50 -22.43 4.52
N SER A 42 -13.98 -23.37 3.72
CA SER A 42 -13.99 -24.81 4.05
C SER A 42 -13.07 -25.20 5.23
N LEU A 43 -12.13 -24.33 5.62
CA LEU A 43 -11.18 -24.53 6.71
C LEU A 43 -11.64 -23.91 8.04
N CYS A 44 -12.62 -23.00 8.01
CA CYS A 44 -13.08 -22.22 9.17
C CYS A 44 -14.56 -22.46 9.50
N PRO A 45 -14.94 -23.62 10.06
CA PRO A 45 -16.32 -23.89 10.47
C PRO A 45 -16.77 -23.02 11.66
N GLN A 46 -15.85 -22.40 12.40
CA GLN A 46 -16.12 -21.57 13.58
C GLN A 46 -16.51 -20.12 13.25
N GLY A 47 -16.58 -19.76 11.96
CA GLY A 47 -16.94 -18.42 11.50
C GLY A 47 -15.72 -17.58 11.10
N HIS A 48 -16.00 -16.43 10.50
CA HIS A 48 -15.00 -15.44 10.07
C HIS A 48 -15.34 -14.08 10.69
N VAL A 49 -14.31 -13.27 10.94
CA VAL A 49 -14.47 -11.88 11.38
C VAL A 49 -14.12 -10.98 10.22
N ARG A 50 -15.07 -10.14 9.77
CA ARG A 50 -14.79 -9.09 8.78
C ARG A 50 -14.19 -7.89 9.52
N VAL A 51 -12.99 -7.50 9.13
CA VAL A 51 -12.32 -6.31 9.66
C VAL A 51 -12.69 -5.11 8.79
N GLY A 52 -13.38 -4.12 9.36
CA GLY A 52 -13.56 -2.80 8.73
C GLY A 52 -14.97 -2.41 8.26
N GLU A 53 -16.03 -3.18 8.54
CA GLU A 53 -17.40 -2.81 8.10
C GLU A 53 -18.12 -1.87 9.08
N ASP A 54 -17.95 -2.03 10.40
CA ASP A 54 -18.81 -1.36 11.38
C ASP A 54 -18.23 -0.08 12.02
N PHE A 55 -16.89 0.07 12.06
CA PHE A 55 -16.21 1.16 12.79
C PHE A 55 -15.09 1.87 12.01
N ALA A 56 -14.88 1.54 10.74
CA ALA A 56 -13.69 1.99 10.03
C ALA A 56 -13.57 3.52 9.93
N ASN A 57 -14.69 4.25 9.90
CA ASN A 57 -14.68 5.72 9.94
C ASN A 57 -14.40 6.31 11.33
N GLU A 58 -14.79 5.64 12.41
CA GLU A 58 -14.51 6.10 13.77
C GLU A 58 -13.03 5.92 14.10
N ASP A 59 -12.48 4.73 13.83
CA ASP A 59 -11.06 4.46 14.05
C ASP A 59 -10.17 5.32 13.15
N THR A 60 -10.58 5.52 11.89
CA THR A 60 -9.91 6.47 10.98
C THR A 60 -9.97 7.89 11.56
N GLY A 61 -11.08 8.29 12.18
CA GLY A 61 -11.22 9.59 12.83
C GLY A 61 -10.23 9.80 13.97
N ILE A 62 -10.06 8.80 14.84
CA ILE A 62 -9.09 8.80 15.95
C ILE A 62 -7.66 8.85 15.40
N TYR A 63 -7.36 8.06 14.36
CA TYR A 63 -6.07 8.09 13.69
C TYR A 63 -5.76 9.47 13.09
N LEU A 64 -6.71 10.07 12.38
CA LEU A 64 -6.57 11.40 11.79
C LEU A 64 -6.32 12.46 12.86
N ASP A 65 -6.99 12.38 14.01
CA ASP A 65 -6.76 13.29 15.13
C ASP A 65 -5.32 13.24 15.63
N GLY A 66 -4.78 12.03 15.80
CA GLY A 66 -3.39 11.82 16.20
C GLY A 66 -2.39 12.34 15.16
N MET A 67 -2.67 12.16 13.88
CA MET A 67 -1.79 12.60 12.80
C MET A 67 -1.83 14.12 12.58
N LEU A 68 -3.02 14.72 12.56
CA LEU A 68 -3.18 16.17 12.36
C LEU A 68 -2.59 16.98 13.53
N GLY A 69 -2.62 16.43 14.74
CA GLY A 69 -1.99 17.04 15.92
C GLY A 69 -0.46 17.14 15.85
N ARG A 70 0.20 16.29 15.05
CA ARG A 70 1.67 16.28 14.91
C ARG A 70 2.19 17.40 14.00
N HIS A 71 1.32 18.06 13.23
CA HIS A 71 1.72 19.05 12.23
C HIS A 71 1.03 20.38 12.48
N THR A 72 1.77 21.36 12.99
CA THR A 72 1.28 22.72 13.29
C THR A 72 0.57 23.39 12.11
N LYS A 73 1.04 23.13 10.89
CA LYS A 73 0.44 23.60 9.64
C LYS A 73 -0.98 23.04 9.42
N LEU A 74 -1.19 21.75 9.68
CA LEU A 74 -2.49 21.10 9.50
C LEU A 74 -3.43 21.38 10.67
N ALA A 75 -2.89 21.52 11.89
CA ALA A 75 -3.66 21.79 13.10
C ALA A 75 -4.59 23.02 12.96
N LYS A 76 -4.18 24.05 12.23
CA LYS A 76 -4.99 25.27 11.98
C LYS A 76 -6.26 25.03 11.16
N ARG A 77 -6.33 23.93 10.41
CA ARG A 77 -7.48 23.54 9.56
C ARG A 77 -7.92 22.11 9.84
N ARG A 78 -7.67 21.63 11.07
CA ARG A 78 -7.87 20.24 11.46
C ARG A 78 -9.26 19.73 11.12
N GLU A 79 -10.30 20.47 11.50
CA GLU A 79 -11.69 20.05 11.30
C GLU A 79 -12.05 19.92 9.82
N GLU A 80 -11.64 20.89 8.99
CA GLU A 80 -11.88 20.87 7.56
C GLU A 80 -11.15 19.71 6.87
N ILE A 81 -9.88 19.51 7.21
CA ILE A 81 -9.06 18.42 6.67
C ILE A 81 -9.66 17.08 7.10
N LYS A 82 -9.96 16.92 8.39
CA LYS A 82 -10.52 15.68 8.95
C LYS A 82 -11.84 15.33 8.28
N ALA A 83 -12.76 16.29 8.13
CA ALA A 83 -14.04 16.06 7.48
C ALA A 83 -13.87 15.61 6.02
N SER A 84 -12.97 16.25 5.27
CA SER A 84 -12.66 15.83 3.90
C SER A 84 -12.05 14.43 3.86
N LEU A 85 -11.04 14.14 4.69
CA LEU A 85 -10.36 12.84 4.67
C LEU A 85 -11.28 11.71 5.12
N LEU A 86 -12.13 11.90 6.14
CA LEU A 86 -13.11 10.89 6.56
C LEU A 86 -14.08 10.53 5.43
N LYS A 87 -14.56 11.54 4.70
CA LYS A 87 -15.47 11.32 3.59
C LYS A 87 -14.81 10.55 2.43
N ASN A 88 -13.54 10.83 2.15
CA ASN A 88 -12.89 10.33 0.93
C ASN A 88 -12.02 9.09 1.16
N ALA A 89 -11.52 8.86 2.38
CA ALA A 89 -10.74 7.68 2.70
C ALA A 89 -11.61 6.45 3.01
N GLN A 90 -12.89 6.64 3.38
CA GLN A 90 -13.86 5.56 3.60
C GLN A 90 -13.31 4.41 4.46
N GLY A 91 -12.69 4.74 5.60
CA GLY A 91 -12.10 3.75 6.50
C GLY A 91 -10.72 3.21 6.10
N MET A 92 -10.16 3.64 4.97
CA MET A 92 -8.83 3.20 4.51
C MET A 92 -7.71 4.06 5.13
N PHE A 93 -7.11 3.58 6.23
CA PHE A 93 -5.97 4.23 6.87
C PHE A 93 -4.83 4.58 5.90
N GLY A 94 -4.50 3.68 4.97
CA GLY A 94 -3.44 3.90 3.99
C GLY A 94 -3.73 5.10 3.09
N LEU A 95 -4.97 5.25 2.62
CA LEU A 95 -5.36 6.40 1.80
C LEU A 95 -5.37 7.69 2.62
N ALA A 96 -5.87 7.64 3.86
CA ALA A 96 -5.83 8.77 4.78
C ALA A 96 -4.38 9.25 5.06
N ALA A 97 -3.47 8.32 5.34
CA ALA A 97 -2.05 8.60 5.58
C ALA A 97 -1.40 9.28 4.38
N LEU A 98 -1.59 8.72 3.19
CA LEU A 98 -1.03 9.27 1.95
C LEU A 98 -1.57 10.67 1.63
N GLN A 99 -2.86 10.92 1.86
CA GLN A 99 -3.43 12.27 1.69
C GLN A 99 -2.87 13.26 2.72
N ILE A 100 -2.63 12.85 3.97
CA ILE A 100 -1.95 13.69 4.97
C ILE A 100 -0.54 14.06 4.50
N GLU A 101 0.25 13.11 4.02
CA GLU A 101 1.60 13.38 3.50
C GLU A 101 1.58 14.41 2.36
N ASP A 102 0.61 14.32 1.46
CA ASP A 102 0.43 15.30 0.40
C ASP A 102 0.04 16.69 0.93
N LEU A 103 -0.88 16.75 1.88
CA LEU A 103 -1.28 18.00 2.52
C LEU A 103 -0.11 18.66 3.27
N ILE A 104 0.82 17.87 3.84
CA ILE A 104 2.05 18.38 4.45
C ILE A 104 2.94 19.05 3.39
N LYS A 105 3.03 18.48 2.19
CA LYS A 105 3.85 19.00 1.08
C LYS A 105 3.31 20.28 0.43
N CYS A 106 2.01 20.59 0.53
CA CYS A 106 1.42 21.82 -0.04
C CYS A 106 2.10 23.10 0.50
N ARG A 107 2.71 23.94 -0.33
CA ARG A 107 3.38 25.16 0.16
C ARG A 107 2.41 26.33 0.30
N LYS A 108 1.37 26.35 -0.53
CA LYS A 108 0.39 27.46 -0.59
C LYS A 108 -0.97 27.03 -0.07
N ARG A 109 -1.72 27.98 0.50
CA ARG A 109 -3.12 27.76 0.90
C ARG A 109 -3.98 27.28 -0.28
N LYS A 110 -3.72 27.81 -1.48
CA LYS A 110 -4.39 27.43 -2.73
C LYS A 110 -4.19 25.95 -3.05
N GLU A 111 -2.96 25.44 -2.99
CA GLU A 111 -2.65 24.03 -3.26
C GLU A 111 -3.34 23.09 -2.26
N MET A 112 -3.39 23.50 -0.99
CA MET A 112 -4.13 22.74 0.03
C MET A 112 -5.63 22.73 -0.26
N GLN A 113 -6.21 23.86 -0.66
CA GLN A 113 -7.62 23.93 -1.04
C GLN A 113 -7.90 23.03 -2.24
N GLU A 114 -7.10 23.11 -3.30
CA GLU A 114 -7.23 22.27 -4.49
C GLU A 114 -7.14 20.77 -4.16
N HIS A 115 -6.30 20.38 -3.19
CA HIS A 115 -6.23 19.02 -2.69
C HIS A 115 -7.54 18.59 -1.99
N LEU A 116 -8.09 19.46 -1.13
CA LEU A 116 -9.32 19.17 -0.39
C LEU A 116 -10.58 19.21 -1.27
N ASP A 117 -10.57 20.01 -2.34
CA ASP A 117 -11.68 20.12 -3.31
C ASP A 117 -11.70 18.92 -4.28
N ARG A 118 -10.52 18.36 -4.60
CA ARG A 118 -10.35 17.21 -5.50
C ARG A 118 -9.48 16.13 -4.84
N PRO A 119 -9.95 15.52 -3.74
CA PRO A 119 -9.21 14.49 -3.03
C PRO A 119 -9.22 13.19 -3.85
N PRO A 120 -8.12 12.43 -3.84
CA PRO A 120 -8.13 11.10 -4.42
C PRO A 120 -9.07 10.21 -3.62
N SER A 121 -10.05 9.61 -4.28
CA SER A 121 -11.08 8.77 -3.65
C SER A 121 -10.68 7.29 -3.56
N THR A 122 -9.55 6.90 -4.14
CA THR A 122 -9.05 5.52 -4.14
C THR A 122 -7.54 5.49 -3.98
N LEU A 123 -6.99 4.35 -3.53
CA LEU A 123 -5.55 4.13 -3.54
C LEU A 123 -4.95 4.23 -4.95
N PHE A 124 -5.65 3.74 -5.98
CA PHE A 124 -5.21 3.87 -7.36
C PHE A 124 -5.05 5.32 -7.78
N ALA A 125 -6.07 6.15 -7.54
CA ALA A 125 -6.00 7.58 -7.83
C ALA A 125 -4.88 8.29 -7.04
N MET A 126 -4.63 7.84 -5.80
CA MET A 126 -3.53 8.35 -5.00
C MET A 126 -2.16 7.97 -5.59
N TYR A 127 -1.97 6.70 -5.99
CA TYR A 127 -0.74 6.23 -6.60
C TYR A 127 -0.49 6.90 -7.96
N ASP A 128 -1.53 7.05 -8.79
CA ASP A 128 -1.44 7.79 -10.06
C ASP A 128 -0.94 9.21 -9.81
N ARG A 129 -1.50 9.89 -8.80
CA ARG A 129 -1.08 11.24 -8.42
C ARG A 129 0.37 11.30 -7.95
N ILE A 130 0.82 10.33 -7.16
CA ILE A 130 2.20 10.25 -6.66
C ILE A 130 3.17 10.02 -7.83
N LEU A 131 2.89 9.02 -8.67
CA LEU A 131 3.75 8.63 -9.80
C LEU A 131 3.78 9.71 -10.89
N SER A 132 2.67 10.44 -11.10
CA SER A 132 2.61 11.53 -12.09
C SER A 132 3.47 12.74 -11.73
N ARG A 133 3.90 12.88 -10.47
CA ARG A 133 4.78 13.97 -10.03
C ARG A 133 6.26 13.68 -10.27
N LEU A 134 6.61 12.42 -10.50
CA LEU A 134 7.97 12.03 -10.85
C LEU A 134 8.28 12.52 -12.27
N ASP A 135 9.50 12.97 -12.49
CA ASP A 135 10.01 13.25 -13.84
C ASP A 135 10.28 11.93 -14.58
N HIS A 136 10.79 12.00 -15.81
CA HIS A 136 10.99 10.79 -16.60
C HIS A 136 11.97 9.82 -15.94
N GLY A 137 13.10 10.33 -15.43
CA GLY A 137 14.10 9.52 -14.72
C GLY A 137 13.53 8.88 -13.46
N GLY A 138 12.85 9.67 -12.62
CA GLY A 138 12.21 9.15 -11.41
C GLY A 138 11.12 8.12 -11.69
N ARG A 139 10.39 8.23 -12.81
CA ARG A 139 9.42 7.20 -13.22
C ARG A 139 10.09 5.89 -13.63
N GLU A 140 11.20 5.93 -14.36
CA GLU A 140 11.96 4.72 -14.69
C GLU A 140 12.53 4.05 -13.44
N ASP A 141 13.09 4.83 -12.51
CA ASP A 141 13.60 4.32 -11.25
C ASP A 141 12.49 3.70 -10.39
N ALA A 142 11.35 4.40 -10.25
CA ALA A 142 10.20 3.89 -9.54
C ALA A 142 9.68 2.58 -10.16
N ARG A 143 9.66 2.48 -11.49
CA ARG A 143 9.29 1.24 -12.20
C ARG A 143 10.24 0.10 -11.84
N LYS A 144 11.55 0.32 -11.89
CA LYS A 144 12.55 -0.70 -11.49
C LYS A 144 12.33 -1.14 -10.05
N VAL A 145 12.23 -0.20 -9.12
CA VAL A 145 12.03 -0.49 -7.68
C VAL A 145 10.73 -1.28 -7.46
N LEU A 146 9.62 -0.88 -8.08
CA LEU A 146 8.33 -1.56 -7.93
C LEU A 146 8.35 -2.98 -8.49
N LEU A 147 8.99 -3.19 -9.65
CA LEU A 147 9.15 -4.54 -10.22
C LEU A 147 9.97 -5.44 -9.30
N TRP A 148 11.09 -4.95 -8.77
CA TRP A 148 11.91 -5.73 -7.87
C TRP A 148 11.22 -5.99 -6.53
N LEU A 149 10.42 -5.05 -6.02
CA LEU A 149 9.59 -5.30 -4.84
C LEU A 149 8.51 -6.37 -5.10
N ALA A 150 7.91 -6.39 -6.30
CA ALA A 150 6.82 -7.30 -6.63
C ALA A 150 7.30 -8.73 -6.95
N PHE A 151 8.46 -8.87 -7.61
CA PHE A 151 8.90 -10.14 -8.21
C PHE A 151 10.15 -10.74 -7.57
N SER A 152 10.77 -10.09 -6.59
CA SER A 152 11.91 -10.69 -5.89
C SER A 152 11.48 -11.88 -5.05
N VAL A 153 12.22 -12.99 -5.18
CA VAL A 153 12.04 -14.20 -4.36
C VAL A 153 12.29 -13.91 -2.87
N HIS A 154 13.19 -12.97 -2.58
CA HIS A 154 13.58 -12.61 -1.23
C HIS A 154 13.22 -11.15 -0.94
N LYS A 155 12.92 -10.85 0.33
CA LYS A 155 12.70 -9.48 0.77
C LYS A 155 13.98 -8.66 0.56
N LEU A 156 13.90 -7.64 -0.27
CA LEU A 156 14.99 -6.69 -0.48
C LEU A 156 15.02 -5.66 0.65
N ASN A 157 16.21 -5.36 1.15
CA ASN A 157 16.41 -4.21 2.00
C ASN A 157 16.64 -2.93 1.17
N LEU A 158 16.60 -1.77 1.85
CA LEU A 158 16.74 -0.47 1.18
C LEU A 158 18.07 -0.36 0.40
N ARG A 159 19.19 -0.86 0.94
CA ARG A 159 20.48 -0.80 0.26
C ARG A 159 20.44 -1.60 -1.05
N GLN A 160 19.84 -2.78 -1.03
CA GLN A 160 19.69 -3.61 -2.23
C GLN A 160 18.78 -2.95 -3.28
N LEU A 161 17.70 -2.28 -2.85
CA LEU A 161 16.83 -1.54 -3.78
C LEU A 161 17.54 -0.37 -4.46
N VAL A 162 18.47 0.29 -3.76
CA VAL A 162 19.28 1.36 -4.37
C VAL A 162 20.24 0.78 -5.43
N GLU A 163 20.79 -0.42 -5.23
CA GLU A 163 21.64 -1.06 -6.26
C GLU A 163 20.85 -1.39 -7.53
N VAL A 164 19.58 -1.79 -7.40
CA VAL A 164 18.71 -2.12 -8.55
C VAL A 164 18.58 -0.95 -9.53
N ILE A 165 18.56 0.27 -9.02
CA ILE A 165 18.42 1.49 -9.84
C ILE A 165 19.63 1.66 -10.76
N ALA A 166 20.82 1.31 -10.26
CA ALA A 166 22.08 1.37 -10.98
C ALA A 166 22.25 0.25 -12.04
N VAL A 167 21.31 -0.70 -12.11
CA VAL A 167 21.30 -1.71 -13.18
C VAL A 167 20.51 -1.19 -14.38
N ASN A 168 21.15 -1.22 -15.55
CA ASN A 168 20.48 -1.02 -16.83
C ASN A 168 20.02 -2.39 -17.36
N PHE A 169 18.73 -2.50 -17.66
CA PHE A 169 18.11 -3.72 -18.19
C PHE A 169 17.82 -3.62 -19.70
N ASP A 170 18.09 -2.47 -20.32
CA ASP A 170 17.80 -2.20 -21.73
C ASP A 170 19.01 -2.50 -22.65
N THR A 171 20.01 -3.22 -22.14
CA THR A 171 21.17 -3.69 -22.91
C THR A 171 20.82 -4.94 -23.72
N GLU A 172 21.34 -5.04 -24.95
CA GLU A 172 21.00 -6.15 -25.86
C GLU A 172 21.53 -7.52 -25.38
N ASP A 173 22.62 -7.53 -24.62
CA ASP A 173 23.28 -8.75 -24.13
C ASP A 173 22.78 -9.16 -22.73
N GLU A 174 23.31 -8.50 -21.69
CA GLU A 174 23.04 -8.79 -20.29
C GLU A 174 22.87 -7.49 -19.48
N PRO A 175 22.05 -7.50 -18.41
CA PRO A 175 21.90 -6.34 -17.53
C PRO A 175 23.25 -5.87 -16.98
N CYS A 176 23.53 -4.57 -17.14
CA CYS A 176 24.81 -3.99 -16.76
C CYS A 176 24.67 -3.06 -15.56
N PHE A 177 25.56 -3.20 -14.58
CA PHE A 177 25.61 -2.33 -13.41
C PHE A 177 26.50 -1.11 -13.67
N TYR A 178 25.94 0.08 -13.46
CA TYR A 178 26.62 1.36 -13.61
C TYR A 178 26.73 2.07 -12.26
N PRO A 179 27.89 2.04 -11.58
CA PRO A 179 28.06 2.67 -10.27
C PRO A 179 27.71 4.16 -10.25
N THR A 180 27.89 4.85 -11.38
CA THR A 180 27.56 6.27 -11.56
C THR A 180 26.06 6.57 -11.60
N SER A 181 25.22 5.55 -11.74
CA SER A 181 23.75 5.67 -11.74
C SER A 181 23.15 5.42 -10.35
N ARG A 182 23.97 5.19 -9.33
CA ARG A 182 23.54 5.04 -7.95
C ARG A 182 23.13 6.39 -7.37
N TYR A 183 22.05 6.42 -6.58
CA TYR A 183 21.77 7.59 -5.74
C TYR A 183 22.91 7.80 -4.73
N GLU A 184 23.34 9.05 -4.58
CA GLU A 184 24.33 9.43 -3.57
C GLU A 184 23.69 9.32 -2.17
N ASP A 185 24.47 8.81 -1.20
CA ASP A 185 24.03 8.77 0.20
C ASP A 185 23.83 10.22 0.69
N SER A 186 22.58 10.58 1.03
CA SER A 186 22.19 11.91 1.54
C SER A 186 22.18 11.97 3.07
#